data_AF-A0AA40VCK0-F1
#
_entry.id   AF-A0AA40VCK0-F1
#
_cell.length_a   1.000
_cell.length_b   1.000
_cell.length_c   1.000
_cell.angle_alpha   90.00
_cell.angle_beta   90.00
_cell.angle_gamma   90.00
#
_symmetry.space_group_name_H-M   'P 1'
#
loop_
_entity.id
_entity.type
_entity.pdbx_description
1 polymer ?
#
loop_
_entity_poly.entity_id
_entity_poly.type
_entity_poly.pdbx_seq_one_letter_code
_entity_poly.pdbx_strand_id
1 'polypeptide(L)'
;MTAAPAIPLVFYRSASGQEPVREWLKRLPPEDKRVVGFDARRVQLGWPIGLPVCRPMAGGLFEVRSTLPSRREARLLFGFHEGRLIALHAFIKKTQRTPAAELELARRRLKGGDEMKADNPHIGSTFESWLEAEGIAEEVKGAAAKSIIAEQIALEMKRQKISKVRMAELMHTSRAQVDRLLDPSNGAATLESLVRAARAVGRDLRVELV
;
A
#
# COMPACT_ATOMS: atom_id res chain seq x y z
N MET A 1 -7.00 -18.18 14.02
CA MET A 1 -6.90 -17.63 12.65
C MET A 1 -5.56 -16.93 12.56
N THR A 2 -4.63 -17.50 11.79
CA THR A 2 -3.36 -16.87 11.43
C THR A 2 -3.62 -15.62 10.60
N ALA A 3 -2.77 -14.60 10.71
CA ALA A 3 -2.89 -13.41 9.86
C ALA A 3 -2.77 -13.84 8.39
N ALA A 4 -3.66 -13.35 7.51
CA ALA A 4 -3.57 -13.64 6.09
C ALA A 4 -2.22 -13.11 5.55
N PRO A 5 -1.48 -13.90 4.77
CA PRO A 5 -0.21 -13.44 4.21
C PRO A 5 -0.44 -12.25 3.27
N ALA A 6 0.56 -11.37 3.18
CA ALA A 6 0.52 -10.24 2.26
C ALA A 6 0.30 -10.73 0.82
N ILE A 7 -0.58 -10.07 0.08
CA ILE A 7 -0.81 -10.40 -1.32
C ILE A 7 0.43 -9.98 -2.14
N PRO A 8 1.05 -10.88 -2.92
CA PRO A 8 2.22 -10.52 -3.73
C PRO A 8 1.89 -9.42 -4.73
N LEU A 9 2.77 -8.42 -4.82
CA LEU A 9 2.74 -7.41 -5.88
C LEU A 9 3.87 -7.70 -6.86
N VAL A 10 3.51 -7.82 -8.13
CA VAL A 10 4.45 -8.07 -9.24
C VAL A 10 4.32 -6.96 -10.26
N PHE A 11 5.41 -6.66 -10.98
CA PHE A 11 5.35 -5.70 -12.07
C PHE A 11 4.75 -6.35 -13.31
N TYR A 12 3.96 -5.60 -14.06
CA TYR A 12 3.63 -5.99 -15.43
C TYR A 12 4.90 -6.00 -16.28
N ARG A 13 5.08 -7.05 -17.09
CA ARG A 13 6.14 -7.14 -18.10
C ARG A 13 5.54 -7.15 -19.50
N SER A 14 5.97 -6.21 -20.35
CA SER A 14 5.58 -6.18 -21.77
C SER A 14 6.18 -7.38 -22.52
N ALA A 15 5.66 -7.65 -23.72
CA ALA A 15 6.22 -8.68 -24.60
C ALA A 15 7.68 -8.40 -25.00
N SER A 16 8.06 -7.12 -25.10
CA SER A 16 9.45 -6.68 -25.27
C SER A 16 10.34 -6.79 -24.01
N GLY A 17 9.82 -7.36 -22.92
CA GLY A 17 10.54 -7.59 -21.67
C GLY A 17 10.65 -6.38 -20.74
N GLN A 18 10.01 -5.26 -21.06
CA GLN A 18 10.07 -4.04 -20.26
C GLN A 18 9.12 -4.13 -19.06
N GLU A 19 9.51 -3.52 -17.94
CA GLU A 19 8.70 -3.42 -16.72
C GLU A 19 8.40 -1.93 -16.43
N PRO A 20 7.40 -1.32 -17.08
CA PRO A 20 7.25 0.13 -17.13
C PRO A 20 7.12 0.79 -15.76
N VAL A 21 6.43 0.14 -14.83
CA VAL A 21 6.25 0.66 -13.46
C VAL A 21 7.55 0.57 -12.67
N ARG A 22 8.30 -0.53 -12.78
CA ARG A 22 9.61 -0.67 -12.12
C ARG A 22 10.58 0.40 -12.62
N GLU A 23 10.66 0.61 -13.94
CA GLU A 23 11.52 1.63 -14.54
C GLU A 23 11.06 3.06 -14.21
N TRP A 24 9.75 3.28 -14.05
CA TRP A 24 9.25 4.55 -13.55
C TRP A 24 9.66 4.80 -12.09
N LEU A 25 9.52 3.81 -11.21
CA LEU A 25 9.92 3.90 -9.80
C LEU A 25 11.41 4.22 -9.64
N LYS A 26 12.28 3.56 -10.41
CA LYS A 26 13.75 3.80 -10.39
C LYS A 26 14.13 5.26 -10.65
N ARG A 27 13.34 5.98 -11.43
CA ARG A 27 13.58 7.38 -11.82
C ARG A 27 13.05 8.41 -10.83
N LEU A 28 12.31 7.99 -9.80
CA LEU A 28 11.83 8.90 -8.77
C LEU A 28 12.98 9.37 -7.86
N PRO A 29 12.88 10.56 -7.25
CA PRO A 29 13.73 10.93 -6.13
C PRO A 29 13.67 9.90 -4.99
N PRO A 30 14.74 9.70 -4.20
CA PRO A 30 14.76 8.70 -3.13
C PRO A 30 13.62 8.83 -2.10
N GLU A 31 13.22 10.05 -1.76
CA GLU A 31 12.07 10.31 -0.87
C GLU A 31 10.74 9.88 -1.47
N ASP A 32 10.54 10.14 -2.77
CA ASP A 32 9.34 9.75 -3.51
C ASP A 32 9.24 8.22 -3.62
N LYS A 33 10.39 7.53 -3.84
CA LYS A 33 10.46 6.06 -3.84
C LYS A 33 9.97 5.47 -2.53
N ARG A 34 10.39 6.03 -1.39
CA ARG A 34 9.96 5.56 -0.06
C ARG A 34 8.46 5.70 0.14
N VAL A 35 7.87 6.83 -0.25
CA VAL A 35 6.42 7.07 -0.11
C VAL A 35 5.62 6.09 -0.96
N VAL A 36 5.94 5.97 -2.25
CA VAL A 36 5.25 5.02 -3.14
C VAL A 36 5.49 3.58 -2.68
N GLY A 37 6.70 3.29 -2.22
CA GLY A 37 7.10 2.03 -1.62
C GLY A 37 6.22 1.62 -0.45
N PHE A 38 6.09 2.54 0.50
CA PHE A 38 5.26 2.43 1.70
C PHE A 38 3.78 2.20 1.37
N ASP A 39 3.20 3.02 0.50
CA ASP A 39 1.78 2.90 0.15
C ASP A 39 1.46 1.62 -0.60
N ALA A 40 2.30 1.21 -1.56
CA ALA A 40 2.13 -0.06 -2.25
C ALA A 40 2.28 -1.26 -1.29
N ARG A 41 3.21 -1.19 -0.32
CA ARG A 41 3.35 -2.23 0.70
C ARG A 41 2.13 -2.32 1.63
N ARG A 42 1.53 -1.18 1.99
CA ARG A 42 0.25 -1.16 2.72
C ARG A 42 -0.86 -1.86 1.94
N VAL A 43 -0.92 -1.65 0.63
CA VAL A 43 -1.89 -2.38 -0.22
C VAL A 43 -1.64 -3.88 -0.18
N GLN A 44 -0.39 -4.36 -0.26
CA GLN A 44 -0.09 -5.80 -0.14
C GLN A 44 -0.56 -6.39 1.20
N LEU A 45 -0.31 -5.70 2.30
CA LEU A 45 -0.60 -6.17 3.66
C LEU A 45 -2.09 -6.06 4.02
N GLY A 46 -2.77 -5.04 3.53
CA GLY A 46 -4.15 -4.72 3.89
C GLY A 46 -5.17 -5.06 2.82
N TRP A 47 -4.80 -5.73 1.73
CA TRP A 47 -5.71 -5.94 0.59
C TRP A 47 -6.99 -6.70 1.00
N PRO A 48 -8.19 -6.19 0.64
CA PRO A 48 -8.48 -4.85 0.14
C PRO A 48 -8.54 -3.79 1.26
N ILE A 49 -7.70 -2.74 1.16
CA ILE A 49 -7.53 -1.73 2.23
C ILE A 49 -8.48 -0.52 2.08
N GLY A 50 -8.91 -0.23 0.85
CA GLY A 50 -9.78 0.91 0.56
C GLY A 50 -9.12 2.28 0.75
N LEU A 51 -9.95 3.32 0.83
CA LEU A 51 -9.51 4.71 0.93
C LEU A 51 -8.89 5.00 2.32
N PRO A 52 -7.90 5.92 2.40
CA PRO A 52 -7.45 6.83 1.34
C PRO A 52 -6.42 6.23 0.36
N VAL A 53 -5.78 5.13 0.71
CA VAL A 53 -4.59 4.56 0.01
C VAL A 53 -4.96 3.89 -1.30
N CYS A 54 -6.06 3.13 -1.31
CA CYS A 54 -6.47 2.35 -2.47
C CYS A 54 -7.87 2.75 -2.92
N ARG A 55 -8.05 2.96 -4.22
CA ARG A 55 -9.37 3.25 -4.80
C ARG A 55 -9.69 2.28 -5.96
N PRO A 56 -10.90 1.68 -6.00
CA PRO A 56 -11.37 0.97 -7.18
C PRO A 56 -11.68 1.93 -8.34
N MET A 57 -11.27 1.55 -9.54
CA MET A 57 -11.38 2.33 -10.78
C MET A 57 -12.30 1.67 -11.82
N ALA A 58 -13.19 0.76 -11.38
CA ALA A 58 -14.07 -0.09 -12.20
C ALA A 58 -13.33 -1.06 -13.13
N GLY A 59 -14.02 -2.12 -13.60
CA GLY A 59 -13.48 -3.08 -14.56
C GLY A 59 -12.22 -3.81 -14.08
N GLY A 60 -12.17 -4.17 -12.80
CA GLY A 60 -11.04 -4.89 -12.18
C GLY A 60 -9.77 -4.07 -11.94
N LEU A 61 -9.79 -2.76 -12.23
CA LEU A 61 -8.65 -1.86 -12.05
C LEU A 61 -8.74 -1.13 -10.71
N PHE A 62 -7.58 -0.91 -10.08
CA PHE A 62 -7.42 -0.19 -8.82
C PHE A 62 -6.25 0.80 -8.91
N GLU A 63 -6.26 1.82 -8.05
CA GLU A 63 -5.14 2.76 -7.91
C GLU A 63 -4.60 2.79 -6.48
N VAL A 64 -3.28 2.70 -6.33
CA VAL A 64 -2.55 3.17 -5.14
C VAL A 64 -2.40 4.68 -5.24
N ARG A 65 -2.67 5.38 -4.14
CA ARG A 65 -2.70 6.83 -4.04
C ARG A 65 -1.64 7.32 -3.08
N SER A 66 -0.60 7.95 -3.62
CA SER A 66 0.52 8.48 -2.86
C SER A 66 0.60 10.00 -3.00
N THR A 67 0.61 10.70 -1.87
CA THR A 67 0.91 12.14 -1.81
C THR A 67 2.38 12.29 -1.47
N LEU A 68 3.16 12.80 -2.41
CA LEU A 68 4.61 12.95 -2.29
C LEU A 68 4.99 14.15 -1.40
N PRO A 69 6.22 14.23 -0.88
CA PRO A 69 6.68 15.37 -0.06
C PRO A 69 6.49 16.73 -0.75
N SER A 70 6.70 16.75 -2.07
CA SER A 70 6.45 17.91 -2.94
C SER A 70 4.96 18.26 -3.13
N ARG A 71 4.03 17.58 -2.45
CA ARG A 71 2.56 17.65 -2.63
C ARG A 71 2.06 17.23 -4.02
N ARG A 72 2.94 16.66 -4.84
CA ARG A 72 2.54 16.02 -6.10
C ARG A 72 1.86 14.68 -5.79
N GLU A 73 0.96 14.27 -6.66
CA GLU A 73 0.15 13.06 -6.48
C GLU A 73 0.68 11.95 -7.40
N ALA A 74 1.32 10.93 -6.84
CA ALA A 74 1.71 9.73 -7.55
C ALA A 74 0.56 8.71 -7.57
N ARG A 75 0.37 8.04 -8.71
CA ARG A 75 -0.62 6.99 -8.88
C ARG A 75 0.02 5.76 -9.50
N LEU A 76 -0.23 4.60 -8.90
CA LEU A 76 0.13 3.30 -9.44
C LEU A 76 -1.17 2.53 -9.68
N LEU A 77 -1.44 2.21 -10.95
CA LEU A 77 -2.59 1.45 -11.40
C LEU A 77 -2.24 -0.04 -11.42
N PHE A 78 -3.10 -0.87 -10.84
CA PHE A 78 -2.90 -2.31 -10.77
C PHE A 78 -4.22 -3.08 -10.94
N GLY A 79 -4.11 -4.35 -11.30
CA GLY A 79 -5.21 -5.32 -11.29
C GLY A 79 -4.94 -6.44 -10.30
N PHE A 80 -5.99 -7.22 -9.98
CA PHE A 80 -5.87 -8.44 -9.18
C PHE A 80 -6.15 -9.66 -10.06
N HIS A 81 -5.21 -10.58 -10.14
CA HIS A 81 -5.30 -11.78 -10.96
C HIS A 81 -4.52 -12.93 -10.31
N GLU A 82 -5.14 -14.13 -10.23
CA GLU A 82 -4.53 -15.34 -9.66
C GLU A 82 -3.84 -15.13 -8.29
N GLY A 83 -4.50 -14.41 -7.38
CA GLY A 83 -3.96 -14.17 -6.05
C GLY A 83 -2.79 -13.18 -6.01
N ARG A 84 -2.54 -12.43 -7.08
CA ARG A 84 -1.48 -11.42 -7.17
C ARG A 84 -2.04 -10.05 -7.55
N LEU A 85 -1.38 -9.01 -7.04
CA LEU A 85 -1.54 -7.64 -7.52
C LEU A 85 -0.53 -7.44 -8.66
N ILE A 86 -0.98 -6.96 -9.81
CA ILE A 86 -0.12 -6.73 -10.98
C ILE A 86 -0.03 -5.23 -11.21
N ALA A 87 1.13 -4.61 -11.02
CA ALA A 87 1.37 -3.19 -11.26
C ALA A 87 1.48 -2.90 -12.76
N LEU A 88 0.45 -2.30 -13.33
CA LEU A 88 0.25 -2.17 -14.78
C LEU A 88 0.82 -0.86 -15.33
N HIS A 89 0.64 0.22 -14.60
CA HIS A 89 1.01 1.56 -15.05
C HIS A 89 1.19 2.52 -13.87
N ALA A 90 2.02 3.55 -14.01
CA ALA A 90 2.22 4.54 -12.96
C ALA A 90 2.62 5.90 -13.55
N PHE A 91 2.23 6.97 -12.85
CA PHE A 91 2.48 8.34 -13.29
C PHE A 91 2.38 9.35 -12.13
N ILE A 92 2.96 10.54 -12.35
CA ILE A 92 2.71 11.72 -11.52
C ILE A 92 1.52 12.46 -12.11
N LYS A 93 0.46 12.58 -11.34
CA LYS A 93 -0.80 13.19 -11.74
C LYS A 93 -0.64 14.69 -11.92
N LYS A 94 -0.94 15.18 -13.12
CA LYS A 94 -0.87 16.61 -13.50
C LYS A 94 -2.24 17.31 -13.47
N THR A 95 -3.33 16.54 -13.38
CA THR A 95 -4.71 17.02 -13.47
C THR A 95 -5.51 16.52 -12.26
N GLN A 96 -6.66 17.13 -11.95
CA GLN A 96 -7.46 16.73 -10.77
C GLN A 96 -8.04 15.30 -10.86
N ARG A 97 -8.40 14.85 -12.07
CA ARG A 97 -8.89 13.48 -12.35
C ARG A 97 -7.82 12.66 -13.05
N THR A 98 -7.83 11.35 -12.82
CA THR A 98 -6.90 10.44 -13.53
C THR A 98 -7.23 10.50 -15.03
N PRO A 99 -6.29 10.87 -15.91
CA PRO A 99 -6.59 11.04 -17.34
C PRO A 99 -7.07 9.74 -17.98
N ALA A 100 -8.02 9.82 -18.92
CA ALA A 100 -8.60 8.65 -19.57
C ALA A 100 -7.54 7.77 -20.28
N ALA A 101 -6.56 8.39 -20.93
CA ALA A 101 -5.48 7.68 -21.62
C ALA A 101 -4.66 6.76 -20.67
N GLU A 102 -4.42 7.20 -19.43
CA GLU A 102 -3.70 6.41 -18.43
C GLU A 102 -4.50 5.17 -18.00
N LEU A 103 -5.83 5.34 -17.85
CA LEU A 103 -6.75 4.24 -17.52
C LEU A 103 -6.84 3.25 -18.67
N GLU A 104 -7.00 3.72 -19.91
CA GLU A 104 -7.10 2.85 -21.08
C GLU A 104 -5.82 2.05 -21.30
N LEU A 105 -4.64 2.66 -21.09
CA LEU A 105 -3.38 1.93 -21.12
C LEU A 105 -3.32 0.83 -20.07
N ALA A 106 -3.68 1.13 -18.82
CA ALA A 106 -3.68 0.12 -17.75
C ALA A 106 -4.70 -1.00 -18.01
N ARG A 107 -5.91 -0.67 -18.51
CA ARG A 107 -6.94 -1.65 -18.87
C ARG A 107 -6.50 -2.56 -20.01
N ARG A 108 -5.83 -2.01 -21.02
CA ARG A 108 -5.25 -2.80 -22.12
C ARG A 108 -4.26 -3.82 -21.58
N ARG A 109 -3.29 -3.38 -20.77
CA ARG A 109 -2.32 -4.29 -20.11
C ARG A 109 -2.99 -5.35 -19.22
N LEU A 110 -4.04 -4.98 -18.48
CA LEU A 110 -4.80 -5.93 -17.64
C LEU A 110 -5.50 -7.02 -18.46
N LYS A 111 -5.98 -6.67 -19.66
CA LYS A 111 -6.61 -7.62 -20.60
C LYS A 111 -5.60 -8.39 -21.47
N GLY A 112 -4.29 -8.14 -21.34
CA GLY A 112 -3.25 -8.69 -22.22
C GLY A 112 -3.10 -7.98 -23.56
N GLY A 113 -3.71 -6.81 -23.73
CA GLY A 113 -3.62 -5.98 -24.93
C GLY A 113 -2.33 -5.18 -24.96
N ASP A 114 -1.26 -5.79 -25.45
CA ASP A 114 -0.16 -5.11 -26.16
C ASP A 114 0.65 -6.09 -27.02
N GLU A 115 0.50 -7.42 -26.89
CA GLU A 115 0.97 -8.41 -27.88
C GLU A 115 0.42 -9.80 -27.53
N MET A 116 -0.65 -10.25 -28.21
CA MET A 116 -1.21 -11.59 -28.01
C MET A 116 -0.26 -12.66 -28.60
N LYS A 117 0.53 -13.29 -27.73
CA LYS A 117 0.98 -14.69 -27.89
C LYS A 117 0.69 -15.44 -26.61
N ALA A 118 0.11 -16.62 -26.75
CA ALA A 118 -0.63 -17.35 -25.72
C ALA A 118 0.21 -17.87 -24.52
N ASP A 119 1.53 -17.67 -24.50
CA ASP A 119 2.42 -18.40 -23.58
C ASP A 119 3.29 -17.51 -22.66
N ASN A 120 2.95 -16.23 -22.46
CA ASN A 120 3.65 -15.43 -21.44
C ASN A 120 2.67 -14.76 -20.47
N PRO A 121 2.58 -15.21 -19.21
CA PRO A 121 1.92 -14.40 -18.20
C PRO A 121 2.75 -13.12 -18.09
N HIS A 122 2.17 -11.96 -18.39
CA HIS A 122 2.83 -10.63 -18.34
C HIS A 122 3.24 -10.22 -16.92
N ILE A 123 4.00 -11.08 -16.26
CA ILE A 123 4.43 -11.05 -14.88
C ILE A 123 5.94 -10.88 -14.91
N GLY A 124 6.35 -9.73 -14.40
CA GLY A 124 7.73 -9.37 -14.24
C GLY A 124 8.26 -9.76 -12.86
N SER A 125 9.31 -9.05 -12.49
CA SER A 125 9.91 -9.13 -11.18
C SER A 125 8.95 -8.73 -10.05
N THR A 126 9.27 -9.14 -8.83
CA THR A 126 8.47 -8.82 -7.65
C THR A 126 8.72 -7.40 -7.19
N PHE A 127 7.73 -6.81 -6.53
CA PHE A 127 7.89 -5.52 -5.85
C PHE A 127 8.96 -5.58 -4.76
N GLU A 128 9.06 -6.70 -4.03
CA GLU A 128 10.09 -6.95 -3.04
C GLU A 128 11.49 -6.84 -3.64
N SER A 129 11.74 -7.45 -4.81
CA SER A 129 13.04 -7.35 -5.48
C SER A 129 13.38 -5.93 -5.95
N TRP A 130 12.38 -5.05 -6.09
CA TRP A 130 12.63 -3.63 -6.33
C TRP A 130 12.98 -2.90 -5.03
N LEU A 131 12.23 -3.14 -3.94
CA LEU A 131 12.55 -2.56 -2.62
C LEU A 131 13.96 -2.92 -2.15
N GLU A 132 14.39 -4.16 -2.40
CA GLU A 132 15.73 -4.66 -2.08
C GLU A 132 16.79 -3.97 -2.94
N ALA A 133 16.59 -3.89 -4.25
CA ALA A 133 17.52 -3.23 -5.17
C ALA A 133 17.69 -1.72 -4.87
N GLU A 134 16.66 -1.07 -4.34
CA GLU A 134 16.70 0.34 -3.92
C GLU A 134 17.21 0.53 -2.47
N GLY A 135 17.46 -0.55 -1.72
CA GLY A 135 17.95 -0.48 -0.35
C GLY A 135 16.94 0.08 0.67
N ILE A 136 15.63 0.02 0.37
CA ILE A 136 14.57 0.59 1.21
C ILE A 136 13.62 -0.47 1.81
N ALA A 137 13.92 -1.76 1.61
CA ALA A 137 13.03 -2.86 1.99
C ALA A 137 12.69 -2.89 3.49
N GLU A 138 13.68 -2.83 4.37
CA GLU A 138 13.46 -2.95 5.82
C GLU A 138 12.67 -1.76 6.38
N GLU A 139 13.03 -0.55 5.97
CA GLU A 139 12.33 0.69 6.34
C GLU A 139 10.85 0.63 5.93
N VAL A 140 10.60 0.33 4.65
CA VAL A 140 9.24 0.28 4.08
C VAL A 140 8.40 -0.82 4.70
N LYS A 141 8.95 -2.04 4.87
CA LYS A 141 8.22 -3.17 5.45
C LYS A 141 7.81 -2.88 6.90
N GLY A 142 8.74 -2.39 7.71
CA GLY A 142 8.48 -2.06 9.11
C GLY A 142 7.47 -0.91 9.28
N ALA A 143 7.62 0.16 8.49
CA ALA A 143 6.67 1.28 8.51
C ALA A 143 5.27 0.83 8.10
N ALA A 144 5.14 0.09 6.99
CA ALA A 144 3.84 -0.35 6.49
C ALA A 144 3.13 -1.30 7.47
N ALA A 145 3.85 -2.24 8.10
CA ALA A 145 3.28 -3.13 9.11
C ALA A 145 2.69 -2.35 10.30
N LYS A 146 3.44 -1.37 10.83
CA LYS A 146 2.95 -0.50 11.91
C LYS A 146 1.70 0.27 11.49
N SER A 147 1.70 0.83 10.28
CA SER A 147 0.55 1.56 9.73
C SER A 147 -0.71 0.70 9.65
N ILE A 148 -0.58 -0.54 9.16
CA ILE A 148 -1.73 -1.45 9.01
C ILE A 148 -2.33 -1.80 10.37
N ILE A 149 -1.50 -2.05 11.39
CA ILE A 149 -1.99 -2.31 12.75
C ILE A 149 -2.72 -1.08 13.31
N ALA A 150 -2.15 0.12 13.12
CA ALA A 150 -2.79 1.37 13.55
C ALA A 150 -4.15 1.58 12.85
N GLU A 151 -4.26 1.26 11.56
CA GLU A 151 -5.52 1.33 10.81
C GLU A 151 -6.55 0.30 11.31
N GLN A 152 -6.12 -0.92 11.62
CA GLN A 152 -6.99 -1.94 12.23
C GLN A 152 -7.52 -1.48 13.58
N ILE A 153 -6.67 -0.86 14.41
CA ILE A 153 -7.08 -0.25 15.69
C ILE A 153 -8.08 0.89 15.43
N ALA A 154 -7.81 1.79 14.49
CA ALA A 154 -8.70 2.89 14.15
C ALA A 154 -10.07 2.39 13.64
N LEU A 155 -10.09 1.33 12.84
CA LEU A 155 -11.30 0.70 12.35
C LEU A 155 -12.11 0.10 13.50
N GLU A 156 -11.44 -0.56 14.44
CA GLU A 156 -12.06 -1.15 15.62
C GLU A 156 -12.62 -0.05 16.56
N MET A 157 -11.87 1.04 16.76
CA MET A 157 -12.37 2.22 17.47
C MET A 157 -13.65 2.74 16.81
N LYS A 158 -13.68 2.87 15.48
CA LYS A 158 -14.87 3.30 14.74
C LYS A 158 -16.04 2.32 14.92
N ARG A 159 -15.78 1.02 14.84
CA ARG A 159 -16.80 -0.03 15.03
C ARG A 159 -17.45 0.05 16.42
N GLN A 160 -16.64 0.28 17.45
CA GLN A 160 -17.09 0.39 18.84
C GLN A 160 -17.48 1.83 19.24
N LYS A 161 -17.39 2.79 18.33
CA LYS A 161 -17.62 4.23 18.59
C LYS A 161 -16.72 4.81 19.70
N ILE A 162 -15.49 4.30 19.83
CA ILE A 162 -14.49 4.82 20.75
C ILE A 162 -13.86 6.08 20.16
N SER A 163 -14.00 7.21 20.86
CA SER A 163 -13.35 8.47 20.48
C SER A 163 -11.85 8.44 20.80
N LYS A 164 -11.06 9.33 20.19
CA LYS A 164 -9.63 9.47 20.52
C LYS A 164 -9.38 9.86 21.98
N VAL A 165 -10.28 10.66 22.57
CA VAL A 165 -10.22 11.02 23.99
C VAL A 165 -10.46 9.78 24.86
N ARG A 166 -11.51 9.02 24.55
CA ARG A 166 -11.81 7.78 25.28
C ARG A 166 -10.70 6.74 25.13
N MET A 167 -10.11 6.63 23.94
CA MET A 167 -8.96 5.77 23.70
C MET A 167 -7.77 6.14 24.58
N ALA A 168 -7.49 7.45 24.70
CA ALA A 168 -6.41 7.94 25.54
C ALA A 168 -6.62 7.58 27.02
N GLU A 169 -7.85 7.71 27.52
CA GLU A 169 -8.24 7.26 28.87
C GLU A 169 -8.01 5.75 29.05
N LEU A 170 -8.52 4.93 28.13
CA LEU A 170 -8.39 3.46 28.18
C LEU A 170 -6.92 2.99 28.13
N MET A 171 -6.07 3.74 27.43
CA MET A 171 -4.63 3.46 27.31
C MET A 171 -3.79 4.08 28.44
N HIS A 172 -4.39 4.86 29.34
CA HIS A 172 -3.69 5.70 30.32
C HIS A 172 -2.58 6.55 29.67
N THR A 173 -2.94 7.28 28.62
CA THR A 173 -2.00 8.11 27.86
C THR A 173 -2.63 9.44 27.42
N SER A 174 -1.85 10.29 26.76
CA SER A 174 -2.36 11.56 26.25
C SER A 174 -3.04 11.39 24.89
N ARG A 175 -4.00 12.27 24.58
CA ARG A 175 -4.62 12.32 23.25
C ARG A 175 -3.57 12.51 22.14
N ALA A 176 -2.54 13.32 22.38
CA ALA A 176 -1.44 13.50 21.44
C ALA A 176 -0.68 12.19 21.15
N GLN A 177 -0.53 11.30 22.16
CA GLN A 177 0.06 9.99 21.94
C GLN A 177 -0.83 9.09 21.08
N VAL A 178 -2.15 9.12 21.30
CA VAL A 178 -3.12 8.41 20.44
C VAL A 178 -3.09 8.96 19.02
N ASP A 179 -3.00 10.29 18.84
CA ASP A 179 -2.88 10.91 17.53
C ASP A 179 -1.62 10.44 16.79
N ARG A 180 -0.46 10.40 17.47
CA ARG A 180 0.78 9.85 16.90
C ARG A 180 0.70 8.37 16.56
N LEU A 181 0.03 7.57 17.40
CA LEU A 181 -0.13 6.13 17.18
C LEU A 181 -1.00 5.82 15.97
N LEU A 182 -2.07 6.60 15.78
CA LEU A 182 -3.03 6.40 14.68
C LEU A 182 -2.62 7.11 13.39
N ASP A 183 -1.53 7.87 13.41
CA ASP A 183 -1.01 8.56 12.22
C ASP A 183 -0.13 7.59 11.40
N PRO A 184 -0.57 7.17 10.21
CA PRO A 184 0.18 6.22 9.37
C PRO A 184 1.50 6.82 8.85
N SER A 185 1.64 8.14 8.83
CA SER A 185 2.87 8.81 8.39
C SER A 185 3.90 8.98 9.52
N ASN A 186 3.48 8.76 10.77
CA ASN A 186 4.32 8.96 11.94
C ASN A 186 4.89 7.62 12.42
N GLY A 187 6.17 7.37 12.13
CA GLY A 187 6.88 6.15 12.53
C GLY A 187 7.01 5.93 14.05
N ALA A 188 6.46 6.83 14.88
CA ALA A 188 6.60 6.87 16.34
C ALA A 188 5.87 5.75 17.10
N ALA A 189 4.98 4.99 16.46
CA ALA A 189 4.31 3.86 17.11
C ALA A 189 5.34 2.76 17.48
N THR A 190 5.48 2.49 18.78
CA THR A 190 6.28 1.38 19.30
C THR A 190 5.42 0.12 19.40
N LEU A 191 6.06 -1.06 19.38
CA LEU A 191 5.34 -2.33 19.57
C LEU A 191 4.53 -2.32 20.87
N GLU A 192 5.11 -1.85 21.96
CA GLU A 192 4.41 -1.72 23.25
C GLU A 192 3.16 -0.84 23.16
N SER A 193 3.26 0.31 22.48
CA SER A 193 2.11 1.20 22.30
C SER A 193 0.99 0.57 21.46
N LEU A 194 1.35 -0.19 20.42
CA LEU A 194 0.40 -0.92 19.57
C LEU A 194 -0.27 -2.07 20.35
N VAL A 195 0.46 -2.80 21.19
CA VAL A 195 -0.10 -3.85 22.07
C VAL A 195 -1.10 -3.24 23.05
N ARG A 196 -0.76 -2.12 23.71
CA ARG A 196 -1.69 -1.43 24.62
C ARG A 196 -2.94 -0.94 23.91
N ALA A 197 -2.77 -0.34 22.73
CA ALA A 197 -3.89 0.14 21.93
C ALA A 197 -4.82 -0.99 21.47
N ALA A 198 -4.26 -2.11 21.00
CA ALA A 198 -5.05 -3.29 20.64
C ALA A 198 -5.90 -3.79 21.83
N ARG A 199 -5.31 -3.91 23.02
CA ARG A 199 -6.03 -4.32 24.24
C ARG A 199 -7.13 -3.34 24.62
N ALA A 200 -6.88 -2.04 24.51
CA ALA A 200 -7.87 -1.00 24.80
C ALA A 200 -9.12 -1.09 23.91
N VAL A 201 -9.00 -1.66 22.70
CA VAL A 201 -10.12 -1.94 21.80
C VAL A 201 -10.59 -3.41 21.86
N GLY A 202 -10.19 -4.17 22.89
CA GLY A 202 -10.62 -5.56 23.09
C GLY A 202 -10.06 -6.54 22.07
N ARG A 203 -8.86 -6.28 21.54
CA ARG A 203 -8.13 -7.13 20.60
C ARG A 203 -6.75 -7.49 21.14
N ASP A 204 -6.15 -8.52 20.58
CA ASP A 204 -4.76 -8.88 20.84
C ASP A 204 -3.91 -8.70 19.59
N LEU A 205 -2.73 -8.10 19.75
CA LEU A 205 -1.71 -8.07 18.71
C LEU A 205 -0.88 -9.36 18.78
N ARG A 206 -0.83 -10.10 17.68
CA ARG A 206 0.04 -11.29 17.53
C ARG A 206 1.21 -10.94 16.63
N VAL A 207 2.41 -11.30 17.06
CA VAL A 207 3.65 -11.14 16.31
C VAL A 207 4.32 -12.51 16.24
N GLU A 208 4.72 -12.91 15.04
CA GLU A 208 5.34 -14.20 14.77
C GLU A 208 6.68 -13.93 14.06
N LEU A 209 7.72 -14.66 14.46
CA LEU A 209 8.97 -14.73 13.71
C LEU A 209 8.84 -15.87 12.70
N VAL A 210 9.05 -15.56 11.42
CA VAL A 210 8.92 -16.49 10.29
C VAL A 210 10.26 -16.78 9.65
#